data_AF-A0A8T4YZZ2-F1
#
_entry.id   AF-A0A8T4YZZ2-F1
#
_cell.length_a   1.000
_cell.length_b   1.000
_cell.length_c   1.000
_cell.angle_alpha   90.00
_cell.angle_beta   90.00
_cell.angle_gamma   90.00
#
_symmetry.space_group_name_H-M   'P 1'
#
loop_
_entity.id
_entity.type
_entity.pdbx_description
1 polymer ?
#
loop_
_entity_poly.entity_id
_entity_poly.type
_entity_poly.pdbx_seq_one_letter_code
_entity_poly.pdbx_strand_id
1 'polypeptide(L)'
;MEVGRSTLSSGDEIVLIDFTPRRVFVERLKVQEVHYFFWNLDLYKPFDYEPVKVEKRGDGVYVSTRYHWRGLVMWTSPKLHDEKPLLTIAHGVHTPIIYSTRWLFHLICDMKALSASERFMLGAYITIFNALLTGKLSINDQKKFKGYKELITYEAVPEEYRFRLDKWSFLIIIGGCPKTMPEEVRSRLEGHC
;
A
#
# COMPACT_ATOMS: atom_id res chain seq x y z
N MET A 1 27.33 -11.10 -16.80
CA MET A 1 26.15 -10.22 -16.75
C MET A 1 26.07 -9.68 -15.35
N GLU A 2 26.14 -8.37 -15.17
CA GLU A 2 26.00 -7.75 -13.86
C GLU A 2 24.51 -7.58 -13.53
N VAL A 3 24.09 -8.05 -12.36
CA VAL A 3 22.75 -7.76 -11.85
C VAL A 3 22.80 -6.33 -11.32
N GLY A 4 22.26 -5.39 -12.09
CA GLY A 4 22.19 -3.98 -11.73
C GLY A 4 21.44 -3.78 -10.42
N ARG A 5 22.17 -3.66 -9.31
CA ARG A 5 21.61 -3.26 -8.02
C ARG A 5 21.11 -1.83 -8.16
N SER A 6 19.79 -1.67 -8.23
CA SER A 6 19.13 -0.38 -8.09
C SER A 6 19.38 0.15 -6.68
N THR A 7 20.48 0.89 -6.50
CA THR A 7 20.74 1.67 -5.31
C THR A 7 19.77 2.85 -5.28
N LEU A 8 18.59 2.63 -4.70
CA LEU A 8 17.70 3.71 -4.29
C LEU A 8 18.51 4.69 -3.43
N SER A 9 18.58 5.94 -3.85
CA SER A 9 19.29 6.99 -3.13
C SER A 9 18.66 7.20 -1.75
N SER A 10 19.49 7.30 -0.73
CA SER A 10 19.04 7.34 0.66
C SER A 10 18.21 8.59 0.96
N GLY A 11 16.88 8.43 1.05
CA GLY A 11 15.95 9.46 1.50
C GLY A 11 15.21 10.19 0.39
N ASP A 12 14.89 9.51 -0.71
CA ASP A 12 13.94 10.02 -1.72
C ASP A 12 12.54 9.47 -1.47
N GLU A 13 11.51 10.21 -1.91
CA GLU A 13 10.12 9.80 -1.70
C GLU A 13 9.73 8.67 -2.67
N ILE A 14 9.11 7.62 -2.17
CA ILE A 14 8.68 6.48 -3.00
C ILE A 14 7.37 6.72 -3.75
N VAL A 15 6.60 7.75 -3.39
CA VAL A 15 5.29 8.14 -3.97
C VAL A 15 5.14 9.67 -3.95
N LEU A 16 4.08 10.19 -4.56
CA LEU A 16 3.59 11.56 -4.33
C LEU A 16 2.26 11.52 -3.59
N ILE A 17 1.97 12.51 -2.75
CA ILE A 17 0.76 12.57 -1.90
C ILE A 17 -0.07 13.82 -2.15
N ASP A 18 -1.40 13.71 -2.01
CA ASP A 18 -2.33 14.86 -2.05
C ASP A 18 -2.81 15.34 -0.66
N PHE A 19 -2.36 14.65 0.40
CA PHE A 19 -2.58 14.96 1.81
C PHE A 19 -1.28 15.43 2.48
N THR A 20 -1.28 15.58 3.82
CA THR A 20 -0.05 15.82 4.60
C THR A 20 -0.13 15.01 5.91
N PRO A 21 0.69 13.95 6.09
CA PRO A 21 0.77 13.22 7.35
C PRO A 21 1.50 14.07 8.41
N ARG A 22 1.49 13.63 9.68
CA ARG A 22 2.27 14.31 10.73
C ARG A 22 3.78 13.99 10.67
N ARG A 23 4.13 12.79 10.21
CA ARG A 23 5.50 12.30 9.92
C ARG A 23 5.42 11.20 8.86
N VAL A 24 6.54 10.88 8.22
CA VAL A 24 6.71 9.64 7.45
C VAL A 24 7.92 8.89 8.01
N PHE A 25 7.69 7.75 8.64
CA PHE A 25 8.76 6.91 9.20
C PHE A 25 9.31 5.99 8.09
N VAL A 26 10.63 5.94 7.92
CA VAL A 26 11.27 5.16 6.85
C VAL A 26 12.07 4.00 7.44
N GLU A 27 11.59 2.78 7.20
CA GLU A 27 12.24 1.54 7.65
C GLU A 27 12.95 0.83 6.49
N ARG A 28 14.21 0.43 6.69
CA ARG A 28 15.06 -0.23 5.69
C ARG A 28 15.33 -1.68 6.09
N LEU A 29 14.63 -2.61 5.44
CA LEU A 29 14.73 -4.05 5.69
C LEU A 29 15.52 -4.74 4.56
N LYS A 30 16.84 -4.83 4.72
CA LYS A 30 17.83 -5.44 3.79
C LYS A 30 17.89 -4.80 2.39
N VAL A 31 16.86 -5.05 1.57
CA VAL A 31 16.72 -4.63 0.17
C VAL A 31 15.37 -3.95 -0.10
N GLN A 32 14.59 -3.70 0.96
CA GLN A 32 13.25 -3.12 0.90
C GLN A 32 13.22 -1.86 1.76
N GLU A 33 12.54 -0.82 1.27
CA GLU A 33 12.24 0.38 2.04
C GLU A 33 10.72 0.51 2.17
N VAL A 34 10.25 0.78 3.39
CA VAL A 34 8.82 0.96 3.71
C VAL A 34 8.65 2.33 4.35
N HIS A 35 7.75 3.12 3.77
CA HIS A 35 7.39 4.45 4.29
C HIS A 35 6.04 4.33 5.01
N TYR A 36 6.02 4.66 6.29
CA TYR A 36 4.83 4.59 7.13
C TYR A 36 4.29 6.01 7.36
N PHE A 37 3.12 6.30 6.77
CA PHE A 37 2.47 7.60 6.84
C PHE A 37 1.73 7.73 8.17
N PHE A 38 2.21 8.62 9.06
CA PHE A 38 1.82 8.65 10.46
C PHE A 38 0.78 9.73 10.78
N TRP A 39 -0.19 9.34 11.60
CA TRP A 39 -1.26 10.16 12.14
C TRP A 39 -1.41 9.91 13.65
N ASN A 40 -1.90 10.90 14.39
CA ASN A 40 -2.45 10.67 15.73
C ASN A 40 -3.94 11.01 15.74
N LEU A 41 -4.68 10.27 16.58
CA LEU A 41 -6.14 10.26 16.72
C LEU A 41 -6.85 9.75 15.46
N ASP A 42 -6.71 8.45 15.20
CA ASP A 42 -7.68 7.70 14.41
C ASP A 42 -8.96 7.45 15.23
N LEU A 43 -10.08 7.18 14.56
CA LEU A 43 -11.38 6.88 15.19
C LEU A 43 -11.31 5.68 16.15
N TYR A 44 -10.34 4.77 15.98
CA TYR A 44 -10.23 3.54 16.77
C TYR A 44 -8.88 3.38 17.50
N LYS A 45 -7.87 4.23 17.26
CA LYS A 45 -6.58 4.20 17.97
C LYS A 45 -5.93 5.59 18.13
N PRO A 46 -5.13 5.82 19.20
CA PRO A 46 -4.42 7.09 19.41
C PRO A 46 -3.34 7.35 18.36
N PHE A 47 -2.82 6.31 17.70
CA PHE A 47 -1.73 6.37 16.72
C PHE A 47 -2.03 5.45 15.54
N ASP A 48 -1.77 5.94 14.33
CA ASP A 48 -1.85 5.17 13.10
C ASP A 48 -0.61 5.39 12.23
N TYR A 49 -0.17 4.35 11.54
CA TYR A 49 1.09 4.28 10.78
C TYR A 49 0.83 3.48 9.51
N GLU A 50 0.33 4.11 8.46
CA GLU A 50 -0.13 3.37 7.27
C GLU A 50 1.02 3.10 6.29
N PRO A 51 1.42 1.83 6.10
CA PRO A 51 2.61 1.47 5.37
C PRO A 51 2.40 1.46 3.86
N VAL A 52 3.43 1.93 3.16
CA VAL A 52 3.54 1.90 1.71
C VAL A 52 4.94 1.40 1.36
N LYS A 53 5.00 0.40 0.49
CA LYS A 53 6.24 -0.16 -0.05
C LYS A 53 6.13 -0.12 -1.58
N VAL A 54 7.11 0.47 -2.26
CA VAL A 54 7.15 0.53 -3.73
C VAL A 54 8.30 -0.32 -4.24
N GLU A 55 8.04 -1.11 -5.28
CA GLU A 55 9.02 -2.00 -5.92
C GLU A 55 9.02 -1.74 -7.42
N LYS A 56 10.18 -1.35 -7.98
CA LYS A 56 10.41 -1.39 -9.42
C LYS A 56 10.75 -2.83 -9.82
N ARG A 57 9.92 -3.42 -10.69
CA ARG A 57 10.05 -4.78 -11.22
C ARG A 57 10.26 -4.74 -12.72
N GLY A 58 10.75 -5.84 -13.30
CA GLY A 58 11.03 -5.92 -14.74
C GLY A 58 9.80 -5.75 -15.65
N ASP A 59 8.60 -5.84 -15.10
CA ASP A 59 7.32 -5.66 -15.79
C ASP A 59 6.53 -4.40 -15.36
N GLY A 60 7.03 -3.59 -14.42
CA GLY A 60 6.39 -2.33 -14.01
C GLY A 60 6.73 -1.85 -12.59
N VAL A 61 6.08 -0.76 -12.18
CA VAL A 61 6.11 -0.30 -10.78
C VAL A 61 4.96 -0.96 -10.02
N TYR A 62 5.27 -1.59 -8.90
CA TYR A 62 4.30 -2.21 -8.00
C TYR A 62 4.28 -1.47 -6.67
N VAL A 63 3.11 -1.37 -6.04
CA VAL A 63 2.98 -0.85 -4.67
C VAL A 63 2.32 -1.91 -3.80
N SER A 64 2.81 -2.09 -2.59
CA SER A 64 2.12 -2.83 -1.53
C SER A 64 1.70 -1.85 -0.43
N THR A 65 0.45 -1.91 -0.01
CA THR A 65 -0.07 -1.14 1.14
C THR A 65 -0.87 -2.06 2.06
N ARG A 66 -1.08 -1.63 3.30
CA ARG A 66 -2.02 -2.27 4.21
C ARG A 66 -3.45 -1.79 3.91
N TYR A 67 -4.44 -2.63 4.19
CA TYR A 67 -5.83 -2.20 4.42
C TYR A 67 -6.35 -2.79 5.72
N HIS A 68 -6.60 -1.93 6.72
CA HIS A 68 -6.92 -2.34 8.08
C HIS A 68 -5.84 -3.28 8.68
N TRP A 69 -5.97 -3.70 9.94
CA TRP A 69 -4.91 -4.43 10.66
C TRP A 69 -4.39 -5.73 10.01
N ARG A 70 -5.12 -6.29 9.04
CA ARG A 70 -4.89 -7.64 8.51
C ARG A 70 -5.10 -7.77 6.99
N GLY A 71 -5.33 -6.69 6.25
CA GLY A 71 -5.43 -6.74 4.78
C GLY A 71 -4.12 -6.36 4.11
N LEU A 72 -3.71 -7.13 3.10
CA LEU A 72 -2.64 -6.73 2.16
C LEU A 72 -3.27 -6.28 0.84
N VAL A 73 -2.81 -5.16 0.29
CA VAL A 73 -3.24 -4.62 -1.00
C VAL A 73 -2.04 -4.49 -1.92
N MET A 74 -2.09 -5.10 -3.10
CA MET A 74 -1.06 -5.02 -4.13
C MET A 74 -1.59 -4.25 -5.34
N TRP A 75 -0.98 -3.12 -5.63
CA TRP A 75 -1.31 -2.23 -6.75
C TRP A 75 -0.31 -2.49 -7.89
N THR A 76 -0.81 -3.09 -8.97
CA THR A 76 0.00 -3.66 -10.07
C THR A 76 0.02 -2.79 -11.34
N SER A 77 -0.87 -1.78 -11.40
CA SER A 77 -0.87 -0.77 -12.47
C SER A 77 -1.11 0.63 -11.89
N PRO A 78 -0.20 1.13 -11.03
CA PRO A 78 -0.29 2.50 -10.50
C PRO A 78 -0.18 3.54 -11.61
N LYS A 79 -0.93 4.62 -11.48
CA LYS A 79 -0.69 5.86 -12.24
C LYS A 79 0.55 6.53 -11.66
N LEU A 80 1.49 6.87 -12.54
CA LEU A 80 2.76 7.50 -12.18
C LEU A 80 2.79 8.97 -12.60
N HIS A 81 3.54 9.77 -11.86
CA HIS A 81 4.02 11.10 -12.24
C HIS A 81 5.47 11.20 -11.79
N ASP A 82 6.38 11.59 -12.68
CA ASP A 82 7.84 11.58 -12.46
C ASP A 82 8.34 10.25 -11.84
N GLU A 83 7.91 9.15 -12.47
CA GLU A 83 8.08 7.74 -12.06
C GLU A 83 7.47 7.33 -10.71
N LYS A 84 6.99 8.26 -9.88
CA LYS A 84 6.40 8.01 -8.55
C LYS A 84 4.90 7.69 -8.65
N PRO A 85 4.39 6.64 -7.98
CA PRO A 85 2.95 6.41 -7.83
C PRO A 85 2.24 7.56 -7.10
N LEU A 86 0.98 7.81 -7.48
CA LEU A 86 0.13 8.80 -6.80
C LEU A 86 -0.67 8.12 -5.68
N LEU A 87 -0.48 8.57 -4.43
CA LEU A 87 -1.10 8.04 -3.22
C LEU A 87 -2.05 9.07 -2.59
N THR A 88 -3.28 8.65 -2.29
CA THR A 88 -4.19 9.37 -1.40
C THR A 88 -4.57 8.52 -0.19
N ILE A 89 -5.29 9.12 0.76
CA ILE A 89 -5.73 8.50 2.02
C ILE A 89 -7.24 8.65 2.14
N ALA A 90 -7.95 7.52 2.27
CA ALA A 90 -9.39 7.51 2.51
C ALA A 90 -9.70 8.09 3.90
N HIS A 91 -10.23 9.31 3.93
CA HIS A 91 -10.48 10.04 5.18
C HIS A 91 -11.47 9.28 6.07
N GLY A 92 -11.18 9.21 7.38
CA GLY A 92 -11.99 8.50 8.37
C GLY A 92 -11.74 6.98 8.48
N VAL A 93 -10.91 6.40 7.61
CA VAL A 93 -10.41 5.00 7.74
C VAL A 93 -8.91 4.87 7.45
N HIS A 94 -8.21 6.00 7.34
CA HIS A 94 -6.79 6.25 6.98
C HIS A 94 -6.16 5.42 5.84
N THR A 95 -6.96 4.65 5.13
CA THR A 95 -6.49 3.63 4.19
C THR A 95 -5.77 4.24 2.99
N PRO A 96 -4.54 3.79 2.70
CA PRO A 96 -3.84 4.09 1.45
C PRO A 96 -4.65 3.66 0.22
N ILE A 97 -4.79 4.58 -0.74
CA ILE A 97 -5.33 4.31 -2.07
C ILE A 97 -4.34 4.82 -3.12
N ILE A 98 -3.80 3.91 -3.93
CA ILE A 98 -2.94 4.26 -5.06
C ILE A 98 -3.82 4.47 -6.29
N TYR A 99 -3.72 5.64 -6.93
CA TYR A 99 -4.42 5.88 -8.19
C TYR A 99 -3.92 4.86 -9.20
N SER A 100 -4.84 4.13 -9.84
CA SER A 100 -4.49 3.05 -10.75
C SER A 100 -5.02 3.31 -12.15
N THR A 101 -4.26 2.92 -13.18
CA THR A 101 -4.69 3.02 -14.58
C THR A 101 -5.72 1.96 -14.96
N ARG A 102 -5.96 0.99 -14.07
CA ARG A 102 -7.00 -0.04 -14.14
C ARG A 102 -7.52 -0.30 -12.72
N TRP A 103 -8.83 -0.42 -12.57
CA TRP A 103 -9.51 -0.63 -11.27
C TRP A 103 -10.14 -2.03 -11.13
N LEU A 104 -9.80 -2.95 -12.03
CA LEU A 104 -10.07 -4.38 -11.84
C LEU A 104 -9.36 -4.85 -10.56
N PHE A 105 -10.02 -5.69 -9.76
CA PHE A 105 -9.42 -6.30 -8.59
C PHE A 105 -9.66 -7.81 -8.51
N HIS A 106 -8.76 -8.50 -7.82
CA HIS A 106 -8.87 -9.90 -7.43
C HIS A 106 -8.77 -10.00 -5.91
N LEU A 107 -9.61 -10.85 -5.30
CA LEU A 107 -9.62 -11.11 -3.86
C LEU A 107 -9.15 -12.55 -3.60
N ILE A 108 -8.21 -12.71 -2.68
CA ILE A 108 -7.68 -14.00 -2.23
C ILE A 108 -7.82 -14.09 -0.71
N CYS A 109 -8.77 -14.90 -0.25
CA CYS A 109 -9.05 -15.15 1.18
C CYS A 109 -9.86 -16.43 1.40
N ASP A 110 -9.72 -17.07 2.55
CA ASP A 110 -10.75 -17.98 3.06
C ASP A 110 -11.81 -17.19 3.83
N MET A 111 -13.01 -17.08 3.26
CA MET A 111 -14.15 -16.40 3.88
C MET A 111 -14.63 -17.04 5.19
N LYS A 112 -14.25 -18.30 5.49
CA LYS A 112 -14.55 -18.96 6.77
C LYS A 112 -13.56 -18.57 7.88
N ALA A 113 -12.29 -18.34 7.52
CA ALA A 113 -11.26 -17.87 8.45
C ALA A 113 -11.41 -16.39 8.86
N LEU A 114 -12.18 -15.60 8.10
CA LEU A 114 -12.42 -14.18 8.42
C LEU A 114 -13.46 -14.00 9.54
N SER A 115 -13.10 -13.23 10.56
CA SER A 115 -14.05 -12.74 11.58
C SER A 115 -15.16 -11.89 10.95
N ALA A 116 -16.25 -11.66 11.70
CA ALA A 116 -17.35 -10.80 11.25
C ALA A 116 -16.87 -9.35 10.96
N SER A 117 -15.94 -8.83 11.76
CA SER A 117 -15.33 -7.50 11.56
C SER A 117 -14.48 -7.46 10.28
N GLU A 118 -13.62 -8.46 10.04
CA GLU A 118 -12.82 -8.53 8.82
C GLU A 118 -13.70 -8.63 7.56
N ARG A 119 -14.79 -9.41 7.61
CA ARG A 119 -15.76 -9.49 6.51
C ARG A 119 -16.50 -8.17 6.27
N PHE A 120 -16.86 -7.44 7.33
CA PHE A 120 -17.50 -6.13 7.21
C PHE A 120 -16.55 -5.09 6.56
N MET A 121 -15.32 -4.98 7.07
CA MET A 121 -14.31 -4.05 6.52
C MET A 121 -13.98 -4.40 5.06
N LEU A 122 -13.77 -5.68 4.76
CA LEU A 122 -13.55 -6.15 3.38
C LEU A 122 -14.71 -5.77 2.45
N GLY A 123 -15.96 -5.91 2.89
CA GLY A 123 -17.15 -5.48 2.14
C GLY A 123 -17.21 -3.95 1.91
N ALA A 124 -16.85 -3.15 2.91
CA ALA A 124 -16.76 -1.70 2.77
C ALA A 124 -15.70 -1.29 1.73
N TYR A 125 -14.53 -1.93 1.74
CA TYR A 125 -13.44 -1.61 0.81
C TYR A 125 -13.73 -2.05 -0.63
N ILE A 126 -14.33 -3.24 -0.80
CA ILE A 126 -14.87 -3.69 -2.09
C ILE A 126 -15.93 -2.71 -2.63
N THR A 127 -16.74 -2.11 -1.75
CA THR A 127 -17.71 -1.07 -2.14
C THR A 127 -17.02 0.19 -2.67
N ILE A 128 -15.91 0.62 -2.03
CA ILE A 128 -15.09 1.74 -2.52
C ILE A 128 -14.50 1.42 -3.90
N PHE A 129 -13.91 0.23 -4.11
CA PHE A 129 -13.36 -0.14 -5.42
C PHE A 129 -14.42 -0.31 -6.49
N ASN A 130 -15.60 -0.85 -6.18
CA ASN A 130 -16.71 -0.89 -7.12
C ASN A 130 -17.20 0.53 -7.49
N ALA A 131 -17.18 1.49 -6.55
CA ALA A 131 -17.51 2.87 -6.85
C ALA A 131 -16.47 3.54 -7.78
N LEU A 132 -15.17 3.28 -7.57
CA LEU A 132 -14.07 3.76 -8.42
C LEU A 132 -14.12 3.13 -9.82
N LEU A 133 -14.27 1.80 -9.90
CA LEU A 133 -14.36 1.04 -11.15
C LEU A 133 -15.58 1.43 -12.00
N THR A 134 -16.70 1.80 -11.36
CA THR A 134 -17.91 2.27 -12.06
C THR A 134 -17.99 3.78 -12.23
N GLY A 135 -16.95 4.54 -11.88
CA GLY A 135 -16.90 6.00 -12.00
C GLY A 135 -17.85 6.77 -11.07
N LYS A 136 -18.54 6.08 -10.16
CA LYS A 136 -19.42 6.68 -9.13
C LYS A 136 -18.62 7.44 -8.07
N LEU A 137 -17.37 7.03 -7.85
CA LEU A 137 -16.37 7.80 -7.15
C LEU A 137 -15.26 8.16 -8.15
N SER A 138 -14.92 9.44 -8.21
CA SER A 138 -13.76 9.94 -8.95
C SER A 138 -12.75 10.53 -7.96
N ILE A 139 -11.47 10.24 -8.16
CA ILE A 139 -10.40 10.82 -7.34
C ILE A 139 -9.78 11.97 -8.12
N ASN A 140 -9.72 13.15 -7.50
CA ASN A 140 -9.37 14.41 -8.18
C ASN A 140 -7.89 14.44 -8.57
N ASP A 141 -7.55 14.94 -9.76
CA ASP A 141 -6.32 14.54 -10.46
C ASP A 141 -5.33 15.71 -10.72
N GLN A 142 -4.05 15.34 -10.85
CA GLN A 142 -2.91 16.12 -11.40
C GLN A 142 -2.49 17.46 -10.76
N LYS A 143 -3.28 18.12 -9.89
CA LYS A 143 -2.89 19.44 -9.31
C LYS A 143 -2.70 19.52 -7.79
N LYS A 144 -2.76 18.39 -7.08
CA LYS A 144 -2.56 18.33 -5.62
C LYS A 144 -1.37 17.50 -5.15
N PHE A 145 -0.80 16.69 -6.03
CA PHE A 145 0.27 15.75 -5.69
C PHE A 145 1.59 16.46 -5.47
N LYS A 146 2.20 16.20 -4.32
CA LYS A 146 3.46 16.80 -3.86
C LYS A 146 4.39 15.77 -3.22
N GLY A 147 5.63 16.19 -3.02
CA GLY A 147 6.58 15.51 -2.16
C GLY A 147 6.23 15.57 -0.67
N TYR A 148 7.06 14.92 0.14
CA TYR A 148 6.99 14.87 1.60
C TYR A 148 8.38 14.68 2.25
N LYS A 149 9.47 14.91 1.51
CA LYS A 149 10.86 14.69 1.98
C LYS A 149 11.18 15.43 3.29
N GLU A 150 10.52 16.55 3.55
CA GLU A 150 10.61 17.33 4.79
C GLU A 150 9.95 16.67 6.02
N LEU A 151 9.11 15.65 5.80
CA LEU A 151 8.40 14.89 6.85
C LEU A 151 9.08 13.55 7.19
N ILE A 152 10.14 13.19 6.47
CA ILE A 152 10.84 11.91 6.63
C ILE A 152 11.59 11.86 7.96
N THR A 153 11.38 10.78 8.72
CA THR A 153 12.13 10.43 9.93
C THR A 153 12.62 8.99 9.86
N TYR A 154 13.73 8.71 10.54
CA TYR A 154 14.34 7.38 10.68
C TYR A 154 14.21 6.85 12.13
N GLU A 155 13.27 7.40 12.91
CA GLU A 155 12.80 6.81 14.16
C GLU A 155 12.23 5.40 13.93
N ALA A 156 12.32 4.52 14.93
CA ALA A 156 11.81 3.16 14.83
C ALA A 156 10.28 3.11 14.88
N VAL A 157 9.67 2.36 13.96
CA VAL A 157 8.23 2.02 13.97
C VAL A 157 7.99 0.88 14.98
N PRO A 158 6.95 0.93 15.84
CA PRO A 158 6.66 -0.16 16.78
C PRO A 158 6.30 -1.47 16.06
N GLU A 159 6.69 -2.62 16.63
CA GLU A 159 6.59 -3.94 15.98
C GLU A 159 5.15 -4.28 15.54
N GLU A 160 4.15 -3.92 16.33
CA GLU A 160 2.74 -4.19 16.04
C GLU A 160 2.17 -3.38 14.87
N TYR A 161 2.88 -2.35 14.40
CA TYR A 161 2.54 -1.57 13.21
C TYR A 161 3.34 -1.97 11.95
N ARG A 162 4.42 -2.77 12.10
CA ARG A 162 5.33 -3.14 11.00
C ARG A 162 4.62 -3.83 9.83
N PHE A 163 5.08 -3.54 8.62
CA PHE A 163 4.43 -4.05 7.41
C PHE A 163 4.86 -5.48 7.07
N ARG A 164 3.97 -6.43 7.33
CA ARG A 164 4.22 -7.88 7.20
C ARG A 164 3.53 -8.46 5.97
N LEU A 165 4.26 -8.51 4.85
CA LEU A 165 3.76 -9.14 3.61
C LEU A 165 3.47 -10.65 3.77
N ASP A 166 4.08 -11.27 4.77
CA ASP A 166 3.83 -12.64 5.24
C ASP A 166 2.57 -12.79 6.12
N LYS A 167 1.96 -11.71 6.62
CA LYS A 167 0.86 -11.77 7.62
C LYS A 167 -0.33 -10.89 7.25
N TRP A 168 -1.32 -11.52 6.63
CA TRP A 168 -2.61 -10.95 6.23
C TRP A 168 -3.73 -12.00 6.27
N SER A 169 -4.95 -11.62 6.59
CA SER A 169 -6.14 -12.49 6.51
C SER A 169 -6.72 -12.57 5.10
N PHE A 170 -6.56 -11.49 4.32
CA PHE A 170 -6.96 -11.43 2.92
C PHE A 170 -5.94 -10.60 2.12
N LEU A 171 -5.78 -10.95 0.84
CA LEU A 171 -4.98 -10.24 -0.15
C LEU A 171 -5.91 -9.71 -1.24
N ILE A 172 -5.79 -8.42 -1.55
CA ILE A 172 -6.46 -7.76 -2.67
C ILE A 172 -5.39 -7.36 -3.69
N ILE A 173 -5.56 -7.74 -4.94
CA ILE A 173 -4.69 -7.35 -6.06
C ILE A 173 -5.49 -6.40 -6.95
N ILE A 174 -4.94 -5.26 -7.31
CA ILE A 174 -5.61 -4.19 -8.07
C ILE A 174 -4.80 -3.86 -9.32
N GLY A 175 -5.46 -3.73 -10.46
CA GLY A 175 -4.84 -3.36 -11.74
C GLY A 175 -4.97 -4.45 -12.79
N GLY A 176 -3.95 -5.30 -12.90
CA GLY A 176 -3.95 -6.53 -13.70
C GLY A 176 -3.54 -7.75 -12.87
N CYS A 177 -3.58 -8.93 -13.49
CA CYS A 177 -2.96 -10.11 -12.90
C CYS A 177 -1.43 -9.96 -12.97
N PRO A 178 -0.70 -10.04 -11.84
CA PRO A 178 0.72 -9.76 -11.79
C PRO A 178 1.55 -10.90 -12.40
N LYS A 179 2.59 -10.58 -13.16
CA LYS A 179 3.52 -11.61 -13.69
C LYS A 179 4.49 -12.12 -12.62
N THR A 180 4.76 -11.32 -11.60
CA THR A 180 5.59 -11.68 -10.44
C THR A 180 4.97 -11.11 -9.16
N MET A 181 5.11 -11.82 -8.04
CA MET A 181 4.68 -11.34 -6.72
C MET A 181 5.89 -11.07 -5.82
N PRO A 182 5.75 -10.36 -4.69
CA PRO A 182 6.73 -10.39 -3.60
C PRO A 182 6.94 -11.81 -3.11
N GLU A 183 8.17 -12.16 -2.76
CA GLU A 183 8.52 -13.53 -2.36
C GLU A 183 7.76 -13.95 -1.09
N GLU A 184 7.54 -13.01 -0.18
CA GLU A 184 6.78 -13.19 1.05
C GLU A 184 5.30 -13.50 0.80
N VAL A 185 4.76 -12.96 -0.30
CA VAL A 185 3.38 -13.22 -0.75
C VAL A 185 3.32 -14.55 -1.51
N ARG A 186 4.28 -14.80 -2.39
CA ARG A 186 4.40 -16.01 -3.21
C ARG A 186 4.53 -17.27 -2.35
N SER A 187 5.56 -17.33 -1.51
CA SER A 187 5.84 -18.50 -0.65
C SER A 187 4.69 -18.80 0.30
N ARG A 188 3.95 -17.77 0.74
CA ARG A 188 2.76 -17.94 1.57
C ARG A 188 1.55 -18.48 0.79
N LEU A 189 1.33 -18.03 -0.45
CA LEU A 189 0.28 -18.59 -1.31
C LEU A 189 0.56 -20.04 -1.71
N GLU A 190 1.85 -20.39 -1.84
CA GLU A 190 2.32 -21.76 -2.11
C GLU A 190 2.30 -22.69 -0.88
N GLY A 191 2.05 -22.14 0.32
CA GLY A 191 1.94 -22.93 1.56
C GLY A 191 3.28 -23.36 2.17
N HIS A 192 4.39 -22.73 1.79
CA HIS A 192 5.71 -22.99 2.38
C HIS A 192 5.87 -22.27 3.73
N CYS A 193 5.39 -22.95 4.78
CA CYS A 193 5.72 -22.72 6.19
C CYS A 193 6.70 -23.78 6.70
#